data_AF-A0A949YIM8-F1
#
_entry.id   AF-A0A949YIM8-F1
#
_cell.length_a   1.000
_cell.length_b   1.000
_cell.length_c   1.000
_cell.angle_alpha   90.00
_cell.angle_beta   90.00
_cell.angle_gamma   90.00
#
_symmetry.space_group_name_H-M   'P 1'
#
loop_
_entity.id
_entity.type
_entity.pdbx_description
1 polymer ?
#
loop_
_entity_poly.entity_id
_entity_poly.type
_entity_poly.pdbx_seq_one_letter_code
_entity_poly.pdbx_strand_id
1 'polypeptide(L)'
;MTDVPVQRFPALEDLAIIQHGFTLRVPGLDVKIDRATALERISGYHRTVLQGLRPRALRIGEQIHGNGVAVVDRGSPEKTPGVDALITNDPEVVLGIYVADCCGIYFVDPVRNVIGIAHSGRKGTEQNIAGMTLERMLAGFGSAPEDLVVQLSPCIRPPFYEVDFAAQIVAQLQTGGVRRIYDSGENTGADFGRFYSYRMERGSTGRMLAFLALTKGDRGLGPSAQHPEI
;
A
#
# COMPACT_ATOMS: atom_id res chain seq x y z
N MET A 1 25.26 4.32 -1.94
CA MET A 1 24.24 3.26 -1.90
C MET A 1 23.73 3.07 -3.32
N THR A 2 23.51 1.84 -3.76
CA THR A 2 22.80 1.58 -5.02
C THR A 2 21.42 2.20 -4.96
N ASP A 3 21.01 2.93 -6.01
CA ASP A 3 19.65 3.47 -6.09
C ASP A 3 18.63 2.34 -6.12
N VAL A 4 17.54 2.51 -5.39
CA VAL A 4 16.40 1.60 -5.41
C VAL A 4 15.49 2.04 -6.56
N PRO A 5 15.27 1.20 -7.58
CA PRO A 5 14.32 1.56 -8.63
C PRO A 5 12.92 1.67 -8.03
N VAL A 6 12.17 2.70 -8.43
CA VAL A 6 10.80 2.94 -7.98
C VAL A 6 9.90 2.97 -9.20
N GLN A 7 8.89 2.11 -9.18
CA GLN A 7 7.84 2.12 -10.17
C GLN A 7 6.73 3.09 -9.79
N ARG A 8 6.21 3.79 -10.80
CA ARG A 8 5.00 4.62 -10.73
C ARG A 8 3.89 3.97 -11.55
N PHE A 9 2.66 4.38 -11.25
CA PHE A 9 1.46 3.86 -11.88
C PHE A 9 0.73 5.01 -12.58
N PRO A 10 0.48 4.92 -13.90
CA PRO A 10 -0.16 6.01 -14.65
C PRO A 10 -1.47 6.50 -14.05
N ALA A 11 -2.32 5.57 -13.58
CA ALA A 11 -3.61 5.89 -12.96
C ALA A 11 -3.52 6.78 -11.70
N LEU A 12 -2.34 6.81 -11.06
CA LEU A 12 -2.06 7.62 -9.89
C LEU A 12 -1.16 8.83 -10.20
N GLU A 13 -0.37 8.79 -11.28
CA GLU A 13 0.48 9.91 -11.69
C GLU A 13 -0.32 11.15 -12.10
N ASP A 14 -1.50 10.94 -12.68
CA ASP A 14 -2.40 12.04 -13.07
C ASP A 14 -3.07 12.72 -11.87
N LEU A 15 -2.93 12.15 -10.66
CA LEU A 15 -3.52 12.70 -9.43
C LEU A 15 -2.52 13.63 -8.73
N ALA A 16 -2.61 14.92 -9.03
CA ALA A 16 -1.75 15.96 -8.44
C ALA A 16 -1.79 16.04 -6.90
N ILE A 17 -2.79 15.42 -6.26
CA ILE A 17 -2.98 15.45 -4.81
C ILE A 17 -2.15 14.40 -4.04
N ILE A 18 -1.37 13.56 -4.73
CA ILE A 18 -0.62 12.46 -4.10
C ILE A 18 0.83 12.36 -4.58
N GLN A 19 1.64 11.71 -3.76
CA GLN A 19 2.92 11.13 -4.12
C GLN A 19 2.89 9.64 -3.72
N HIS A 20 3.08 8.74 -4.68
CA HIS A 20 3.03 7.29 -4.44
C HIS A 20 4.31 6.59 -4.86
N GLY A 21 4.36 5.27 -4.81
CA GLY A 21 5.38 4.51 -5.50
C GLY A 21 5.47 3.09 -5.00
N PHE A 22 6.11 2.25 -5.82
CA PHE A 22 6.34 0.85 -5.53
C PHE A 22 7.83 0.56 -5.71
N THR A 23 8.56 0.28 -4.63
CA THR A 23 9.97 -0.05 -4.75
C THR A 23 10.16 -1.40 -5.46
N LEU A 24 11.21 -1.50 -6.26
CA LEU A 24 11.61 -2.74 -6.91
C LEU A 24 12.77 -3.40 -6.15
N ARG A 25 13.22 -4.57 -6.61
CA ARG A 25 14.37 -5.26 -6.04
C ARG A 25 15.59 -4.33 -5.99
N VAL A 26 16.24 -4.26 -4.82
CA VAL A 26 17.52 -3.55 -4.66
C VAL A 26 18.62 -4.36 -5.35
N PRO A 27 19.30 -3.82 -6.39
CA PRO A 27 20.31 -4.58 -7.12
C PRO A 27 21.50 -4.94 -6.22
N GLY A 28 21.91 -6.22 -6.27
CA GLY A 28 23.08 -6.73 -5.55
C GLY A 28 22.92 -6.90 -4.03
N LEU A 29 21.75 -6.59 -3.46
CA LEU A 29 21.51 -6.76 -2.03
C LEU A 29 21.15 -8.22 -1.71
N ASP A 30 21.96 -8.87 -0.88
CA ASP A 30 21.66 -10.22 -0.40
C ASP A 30 20.55 -10.18 0.68
N VAL A 31 19.44 -10.82 0.34
CA VAL A 31 18.22 -10.91 1.16
C VAL A 31 17.69 -12.35 1.23
N LYS A 32 18.52 -13.34 0.84
CA LYS A 32 18.19 -14.77 0.97
C LYS A 32 18.42 -15.23 2.41
N ILE A 33 17.66 -14.64 3.31
CA ILE A 33 17.75 -14.83 4.75
C ILE A 33 16.34 -14.81 5.35
N ASP A 34 16.20 -14.95 6.66
CA ASP A 34 14.91 -14.82 7.33
C ASP A 34 14.30 -13.43 7.09
N ARG A 35 12.97 -13.35 7.20
CA ARG A 35 12.22 -12.12 6.89
C ARG A 35 12.67 -10.92 7.71
N ALA A 36 12.98 -11.09 8.99
CA ALA A 36 13.29 -9.97 9.87
C ALA A 36 14.63 -9.35 9.46
N THR A 37 15.65 -10.19 9.28
CA THR A 37 16.97 -9.73 8.81
C THR A 37 16.92 -9.15 7.40
N ALA A 38 16.15 -9.75 6.48
CA ALA A 38 15.97 -9.23 5.13
C ALA A 38 15.34 -7.83 5.14
N LEU A 39 14.31 -7.62 5.97
CA LEU A 39 13.67 -6.31 6.15
C LEU A 39 14.60 -5.29 6.77
N GLU A 40 15.39 -5.67 7.78
CA GLU A 40 16.39 -4.78 8.39
C GLU A 40 17.36 -4.25 7.33
N ARG A 41 17.95 -5.16 6.53
CA ARG A 41 18.88 -4.82 5.43
C ARG A 41 18.25 -3.89 4.39
N ILE A 42 17.00 -4.13 4.00
CA ILE A 42 16.30 -3.35 2.98
C ILE A 42 15.79 -2.00 3.51
N SER A 43 15.44 -1.91 4.79
CA SER A 43 14.75 -0.75 5.36
C SER A 43 15.50 0.57 5.14
N GLY A 44 16.84 0.56 5.20
CA GLY A 44 17.67 1.73 4.92
C GLY A 44 17.52 2.23 3.48
N TYR A 45 17.47 1.31 2.52
CA TYR A 45 17.26 1.61 1.09
C TYR A 45 15.87 2.20 0.83
N HIS A 46 14.83 1.62 1.43
CA HIS A 46 13.49 2.17 1.35
C HIS A 46 13.38 3.55 2.01
N ARG A 47 14.05 3.76 3.16
CA ARG A 47 14.10 5.07 3.80
C ARG A 47 14.78 6.12 2.93
N THR A 48 15.76 5.73 2.11
CA THR A 48 16.37 6.63 1.10
C THR A 48 15.35 7.05 0.04
N VAL A 49 14.56 6.12 -0.49
CA VAL A 49 13.46 6.44 -1.43
C VAL A 49 12.48 7.45 -0.84
N LEU A 50 12.16 7.31 0.44
CA LEU A 50 11.22 8.20 1.13
C LEU A 50 11.82 9.54 1.57
N GLN A 51 13.11 9.81 1.34
CA GLN A 51 13.75 11.06 1.80
C GLN A 51 13.07 12.30 1.21
N GLY A 52 12.64 12.26 -0.05
CA GLY A 52 11.92 13.37 -0.70
C GLY A 52 10.51 13.61 -0.16
N LEU A 53 10.00 12.73 0.70
CA LEU A 53 8.72 12.90 1.39
C LEU A 53 8.88 13.39 2.83
N ARG A 54 10.11 13.60 3.32
CA ARG A 54 10.34 14.14 4.67
C ARG A 54 9.90 15.60 4.76
N PRO A 55 9.46 16.09 5.94
CA PRO A 55 9.50 15.44 7.25
C PRO A 55 8.28 14.56 7.58
N ARG A 56 7.50 14.12 6.58
CA ARG A 56 6.31 13.30 6.83
C ARG A 56 6.62 12.03 7.62
N ALA A 57 5.71 11.68 8.52
CA ALA A 57 5.81 10.52 9.38
C ALA A 57 5.37 9.25 8.64
N LEU A 58 6.26 8.24 8.57
CA LEU A 58 5.94 6.96 7.97
C LEU A 58 5.01 6.15 8.89
N ARG A 59 3.92 5.62 8.35
CA ARG A 59 2.98 4.72 9.03
C ARG A 59 2.86 3.43 8.24
N ILE A 60 3.17 2.31 8.88
CA ILE A 60 3.10 0.97 8.30
C ILE A 60 2.21 0.05 9.15
N GLY A 61 1.57 -0.92 8.50
CA GLY A 61 0.88 -1.99 9.21
C GLY A 61 1.86 -3.03 9.74
N GLU A 62 1.51 -3.72 10.82
CA GLU A 62 2.23 -4.92 11.25
C GLU A 62 2.13 -6.07 10.23
N GLN A 63 1.02 -6.12 9.49
CA GLN A 63 0.72 -7.08 8.43
C GLN A 63 0.67 -8.53 8.91
N ILE A 64 -0.38 -8.85 9.66
CA ILE A 64 -0.64 -10.20 10.18
C ILE A 64 -1.41 -11.10 9.19
N HIS A 65 -1.58 -10.63 7.95
CA HIS A 65 -2.36 -11.27 6.89
C HIS A 65 -3.85 -11.40 7.27
N GLY A 66 -4.35 -10.46 8.07
CA GLY A 66 -5.76 -10.34 8.43
C GLY A 66 -6.49 -9.32 7.57
N ASN A 67 -7.59 -8.79 8.11
CA ASN A 67 -8.39 -7.72 7.50
C ASN A 67 -8.55 -6.49 8.41
N GLY A 68 -7.65 -6.31 9.38
CA GLY A 68 -7.64 -5.14 10.25
C GLY A 68 -7.29 -3.87 9.47
N VAL A 69 -8.09 -2.81 9.67
CA VAL A 69 -7.92 -1.49 9.04
C VAL A 69 -7.79 -0.44 10.14
N ALA A 70 -6.77 0.41 10.07
CA ALA A 70 -6.60 1.56 10.97
C ALA A 70 -6.66 2.89 10.22
N VAL A 71 -7.28 3.89 10.84
CA VAL A 71 -7.06 5.29 10.49
C VAL A 71 -5.85 5.77 11.28
N VAL A 72 -4.90 6.42 10.61
CA VAL A 72 -3.63 6.87 11.21
C VAL A 72 -3.33 8.32 10.87
N ASP A 73 -2.57 8.97 11.74
CA ASP A 73 -2.11 10.35 11.63
C ASP A 73 -0.61 10.47 12.01
N ARG A 74 -0.09 11.70 12.02
CA ARG A 74 1.30 11.97 12.45
C ARG A 74 1.59 11.67 13.93
N GLY A 75 0.57 11.48 14.77
CA GLY A 75 0.73 11.10 16.18
C GLY A 75 0.75 9.58 16.41
N SER A 76 0.23 8.82 15.45
CA SER A 76 0.13 7.36 15.50
C SER A 76 1.52 6.69 15.55
N PRO A 77 1.65 5.45 16.06
CA PRO A 77 2.90 4.70 16.00
C PRO A 77 3.40 4.50 14.56
N GLU A 78 4.73 4.41 14.35
CA GLU A 78 5.28 4.09 13.02
C GLU A 78 4.74 2.75 12.50
N LYS A 79 4.63 1.74 13.38
CA LYS A 79 4.04 0.43 13.06
C LYS A 79 2.76 0.20 13.86
N THR A 80 1.62 0.12 13.18
CA THR A 80 0.32 -0.14 13.80
C THR A 80 0.10 -1.64 14.00
N PRO A 81 -0.12 -2.13 15.23
CA PRO A 81 -0.32 -3.56 15.51
C PRO A 81 -1.59 -4.13 14.87
N GLY A 82 -1.56 -5.40 14.46
CA GLY A 82 -2.76 -6.17 14.08
C GLY A 82 -3.50 -5.70 12.83
N VAL A 83 -2.95 -4.79 12.04
CA VAL A 83 -3.59 -4.27 10.83
C VAL A 83 -2.81 -4.58 9.56
N ASP A 84 -3.56 -4.72 8.48
CA ASP A 84 -3.07 -4.95 7.11
C ASP A 84 -3.47 -3.80 6.18
N ALA A 85 -4.30 -2.86 6.62
CA ALA A 85 -4.62 -1.64 5.88
C ALA A 85 -4.54 -0.39 6.76
N LEU A 86 -4.15 0.72 6.15
CA LEU A 86 -4.05 2.03 6.77
C LEU A 86 -4.77 3.07 5.92
N ILE A 87 -5.43 4.03 6.56
CA ILE A 87 -6.11 5.16 5.91
C ILE A 87 -5.69 6.46 6.60
N THR A 88 -5.55 7.55 5.84
CA THR A 88 -5.30 8.88 6.40
C THR A 88 -5.80 9.99 5.50
N ASN A 89 -6.11 11.14 6.10
CA ASN A 89 -6.24 12.43 5.43
C ASN A 89 -5.17 13.45 5.90
N ASP A 90 -4.19 13.01 6.70
CA ASP A 90 -3.12 13.86 7.22
C ASP A 90 -2.00 14.02 6.17
N PRO A 91 -1.75 15.24 5.64
CA PRO A 91 -0.71 15.47 4.65
C PRO A 91 0.72 15.35 5.21
N GLU A 92 0.88 15.21 6.53
CA GLU A 92 2.16 14.90 7.16
C GLU A 92 2.41 13.39 7.32
N VAL A 93 1.58 12.53 6.73
CA VAL A 93 1.74 11.07 6.80
C VAL A 93 2.15 10.47 5.45
N VAL A 94 3.05 9.49 5.49
CA VAL A 94 3.28 8.54 4.39
C VAL A 94 2.78 7.18 4.85
N LEU A 95 1.82 6.61 4.13
CA LEU A 95 1.38 5.23 4.34
C LEU A 95 2.34 4.27 3.65
N GLY A 96 2.62 3.12 4.25
CA GLY A 96 3.45 2.08 3.67
C GLY A 96 3.02 0.66 4.03
N ILE A 97 3.16 -0.26 3.08
CA ILE A 97 3.00 -1.70 3.28
C ILE A 97 4.06 -2.48 2.50
N TYR A 98 4.56 -3.54 3.11
CA TYR A 98 5.58 -4.39 2.53
C TYR A 98 4.98 -5.59 1.82
N VAL A 99 5.44 -5.90 0.61
CA VAL A 99 4.94 -7.05 -0.15
C VAL A 99 6.05 -7.86 -0.78
N ALA A 100 5.83 -9.16 -0.88
CA ALA A 100 6.46 -10.05 -1.85
C ALA A 100 5.38 -11.05 -2.22
N ASP A 101 4.93 -11.02 -3.47
CA ASP A 101 3.77 -11.73 -4.02
C ASP A 101 2.38 -11.25 -3.63
N CYS A 102 2.16 -10.80 -2.40
CA CYS A 102 0.86 -10.23 -2.01
C CYS A 102 0.58 -8.92 -2.76
N CYS A 103 -0.71 -8.58 -2.94
CA CYS A 103 -1.12 -7.36 -3.62
C CYS A 103 -1.12 -6.16 -2.67
N GLY A 104 -0.45 -5.08 -3.06
CA GLY A 104 -0.63 -3.77 -2.45
C GLY A 104 -1.73 -3.00 -3.16
N ILE A 105 -2.74 -2.57 -2.41
CA ILE A 105 -3.90 -1.83 -2.93
C ILE A 105 -3.74 -0.37 -2.50
N TYR A 106 -3.78 0.54 -3.46
CA TYR A 106 -3.77 1.98 -3.22
C TYR A 106 -5.18 2.51 -3.40
N PHE A 107 -5.71 3.23 -2.41
CA PHE A 107 -6.99 3.92 -2.48
C PHE A 107 -6.75 5.42 -2.43
N VAL A 108 -7.39 6.16 -3.33
CA VAL A 108 -7.31 7.63 -3.36
C VAL A 108 -8.70 8.19 -3.56
N ASP A 109 -9.17 9.00 -2.60
CA ASP A 109 -10.29 9.92 -2.78
C ASP A 109 -9.73 11.32 -3.08
N PRO A 110 -9.74 11.78 -4.34
CA PRO A 110 -9.29 13.12 -4.72
C PRO A 110 -10.26 14.23 -4.31
N VAL A 111 -11.53 13.93 -4.07
CA VAL A 111 -12.54 14.91 -3.66
C VAL A 111 -12.34 15.28 -2.19
N ARG A 112 -12.13 14.27 -1.34
CA ARG A 112 -12.00 14.45 0.12
C ARG A 112 -10.56 14.49 0.60
N ASN A 113 -9.62 14.21 -0.29
CA ASN A 113 -8.19 14.11 0.01
C ASN A 113 -7.91 13.09 1.10
N VAL A 114 -8.41 11.88 0.89
CA VAL A 114 -8.21 10.73 1.76
C VAL A 114 -7.46 9.68 0.96
N ILE A 115 -6.46 9.08 1.58
CA ILE A 115 -5.69 8.00 0.98
C ILE A 115 -5.76 6.76 1.86
N GLY A 116 -5.71 5.60 1.24
CA GLY A 116 -5.59 4.31 1.90
C GLY A 116 -4.57 3.43 1.23
N ILE A 117 -3.93 2.55 2.00
CA ILE A 117 -3.07 1.51 1.47
C ILE A 117 -3.37 0.19 2.19
N ALA A 118 -3.49 -0.91 1.45
CA ALA A 118 -3.83 -2.22 2.02
C ALA A 118 -2.94 -3.33 1.48
N HIS A 119 -2.58 -4.25 2.36
CA HIS A 119 -1.89 -5.49 2.06
C HIS A 119 -2.91 -6.62 1.91
N SER A 120 -3.00 -7.19 0.71
CA SER A 120 -3.92 -8.26 0.37
C SER A 120 -3.17 -9.48 -0.13
N GLY A 121 -2.80 -10.37 0.79
CA GLY A 121 -2.42 -11.75 0.49
C GLY A 121 -3.63 -12.68 0.39
N ARG A 122 -3.42 -14.00 0.42
CA ARG A 122 -4.52 -14.98 0.36
C ARG A 122 -5.57 -14.77 1.44
N LYS A 123 -5.18 -14.81 2.71
CA LYS A 123 -6.09 -14.64 3.84
C LYS A 123 -6.80 -13.28 3.82
N GLY A 124 -6.07 -12.19 3.55
CA GLY A 124 -6.65 -10.85 3.46
C GLY A 124 -7.67 -10.72 2.32
N THR A 125 -7.40 -11.34 1.17
CA THR A 125 -8.34 -11.37 0.04
C THR A 125 -9.58 -12.20 0.38
N GLU A 126 -9.41 -13.40 0.96
CA GLU A 126 -10.51 -14.26 1.44
C GLU A 126 -11.37 -13.54 2.51
N GLN A 127 -10.76 -12.68 3.32
CA GLN A 127 -11.41 -11.85 4.35
C GLN A 127 -11.87 -10.47 3.85
N ASN A 128 -11.82 -10.22 2.54
CA ASN A 128 -12.26 -9.00 1.88
C ASN A 128 -11.64 -7.69 2.43
N ILE A 129 -10.33 -7.67 2.68
CA ILE A 129 -9.63 -6.46 3.17
C ILE A 129 -9.83 -5.24 2.26
N ALA A 130 -9.99 -5.45 0.95
CA ALA A 130 -10.29 -4.37 0.01
C ALA A 130 -11.66 -3.72 0.31
N GLY A 131 -12.70 -4.53 0.49
CA GLY A 131 -14.02 -4.06 0.91
C GLY A 131 -14.01 -3.43 2.31
N MET A 132 -13.31 -4.03 3.28
CA MET A 132 -13.20 -3.45 4.63
C MET A 132 -12.53 -2.08 4.62
N THR A 133 -11.51 -1.90 3.78
CA THR A 133 -10.82 -0.60 3.62
C THR A 133 -11.76 0.42 2.98
N LEU A 134 -12.49 0.02 1.93
CA LEU A 134 -13.51 0.84 1.28
C LEU A 134 -14.58 1.31 2.29
N GLU A 135 -15.19 0.39 3.03
CA GLU A 135 -16.22 0.70 4.04
C GLU A 135 -15.70 1.70 5.08
N ARG A 136 -14.45 1.57 5.51
CA ARG A 136 -13.83 2.51 6.46
C ARG A 136 -13.59 3.89 5.86
N MET A 137 -13.23 3.99 4.58
CA MET A 137 -13.11 5.28 3.89
C MET A 137 -14.47 5.97 3.74
N LEU A 138 -15.51 5.20 3.41
CA LEU A 138 -16.90 5.68 3.30
C LEU A 138 -17.41 6.17 4.67
N ALA A 139 -17.35 5.32 5.70
CA ALA A 139 -17.89 5.63 7.01
C ALA A 139 -17.09 6.69 7.77
N GLY A 140 -15.75 6.65 7.68
CA GLY A 140 -14.86 7.52 8.46
C GLY A 140 -14.63 8.90 7.86
N PHE A 141 -14.73 9.02 6.53
CA PHE A 141 -14.41 10.27 5.83
C PHE A 141 -15.53 10.75 4.92
N GLY A 142 -16.63 10.00 4.80
CA GLY A 142 -17.72 10.30 3.89
C GLY A 142 -17.40 10.05 2.43
N SER A 143 -16.31 9.34 2.12
CA SER A 143 -15.85 9.02 0.75
C SER A 143 -16.95 8.36 -0.05
N ALA A 144 -16.99 8.60 -1.36
CA ALA A 144 -17.94 7.95 -2.25
C ALA A 144 -17.18 6.97 -3.16
N PRO A 145 -17.68 5.73 -3.36
CA PRO A 145 -16.98 4.71 -4.13
C PRO A 145 -16.72 5.14 -5.59
N GLU A 146 -17.60 5.92 -6.19
CA GLU A 146 -17.42 6.51 -7.54
C GLU A 146 -16.29 7.55 -7.61
N ASP A 147 -16.00 8.23 -6.50
CA ASP A 147 -14.93 9.22 -6.38
C ASP A 147 -13.57 8.57 -6.17
N LEU A 148 -13.53 7.28 -5.80
CA LEU A 148 -12.27 6.59 -5.55
C LEU A 148 -11.55 6.22 -6.85
N VAL A 149 -10.24 6.40 -6.82
CA VAL A 149 -9.27 5.78 -7.74
C VAL A 149 -8.55 4.69 -6.96
N VAL A 150 -8.60 3.47 -7.46
CA VAL A 150 -7.91 2.33 -6.87
C VAL A 150 -6.87 1.77 -7.83
N GLN A 151 -5.66 1.55 -7.34
CA GLN A 151 -4.57 0.92 -8.08
C GLN A 151 -4.11 -0.34 -7.36
N LEU A 152 -3.90 -1.43 -8.10
CA LEU A 152 -3.30 -2.67 -7.61
C LEU A 152 -1.84 -2.76 -8.04
N SER A 153 -0.95 -3.04 -7.09
CA SER A 153 0.47 -3.25 -7.36
C SER A 153 0.73 -4.53 -8.14
N PRO A 154 1.97 -4.74 -8.64
CA PRO A 154 2.43 -6.06 -9.05
C PRO A 154 2.20 -7.06 -7.93
N CYS A 155 1.70 -8.25 -8.27
CA CYS A 155 1.41 -9.33 -7.33
C CYS A 155 1.44 -10.69 -8.05
N ILE A 156 1.59 -11.77 -7.29
CA ILE A 156 1.64 -13.10 -7.87
C ILE A 156 0.25 -13.51 -8.38
N ARG A 157 0.24 -14.24 -9.48
CA ARG A 157 -0.97 -14.66 -10.18
C ARG A 157 -0.69 -15.92 -11.01
N PRO A 158 -1.73 -16.61 -11.55
CA PRO A 158 -1.54 -17.74 -12.43
C PRO A 158 -0.58 -17.44 -13.61
N PRO A 159 0.22 -18.41 -14.07
CA PRO A 159 0.31 -19.80 -13.58
C PRO A 159 1.24 -19.98 -12.36
N PHE A 160 1.87 -18.92 -11.84
CA PHE A 160 2.85 -19.00 -10.75
C PHE A 160 2.23 -19.11 -9.35
N TYR A 161 0.94 -18.80 -9.25
CA TYR A 161 0.13 -19.04 -8.07
C TYR A 161 -1.30 -19.42 -8.43
N GLU A 162 -1.93 -20.29 -7.63
CA GLU A 162 -3.27 -20.80 -7.91
C GLU A 162 -4.38 -19.77 -7.69
N VAL A 163 -4.12 -18.73 -6.87
CA VAL A 163 -5.08 -17.66 -6.59
C VAL A 163 -4.72 -16.43 -7.41
N ASP A 164 -5.70 -15.86 -8.10
CA ASP A 164 -5.59 -14.54 -8.72
C ASP A 164 -6.11 -13.47 -7.75
N PHE A 165 -5.21 -12.88 -6.96
CA PHE A 165 -5.58 -11.84 -6.00
C PHE A 165 -6.15 -10.61 -6.69
N ALA A 166 -5.55 -10.18 -7.80
CA ALA A 166 -5.95 -8.97 -8.50
C ALA A 166 -7.40 -9.09 -9.01
N ALA A 167 -7.74 -10.22 -9.64
CA ALA A 167 -9.10 -10.47 -10.11
C ALA A 167 -10.14 -10.47 -8.97
N GLN A 168 -9.84 -11.10 -7.83
CA GLN A 168 -10.74 -11.13 -6.68
C GLN A 168 -10.92 -9.75 -6.04
N ILE A 169 -9.83 -9.00 -5.87
CA ILE A 169 -9.86 -7.63 -5.32
C ILE A 169 -10.68 -6.71 -6.24
N VAL A 170 -10.49 -6.79 -7.56
CA VAL A 170 -11.29 -6.03 -8.53
C VAL A 170 -12.78 -6.34 -8.35
N ALA A 171 -13.17 -7.62 -8.29
CA ALA A 171 -14.57 -8.02 -8.12
C ALA A 171 -15.17 -7.52 -6.79
N GLN A 172 -14.41 -7.57 -5.70
CA GLN A 172 -14.81 -7.05 -4.39
C GLN A 172 -15.09 -5.54 -4.45
N LEU A 173 -14.19 -4.77 -5.07
CA LEU A 173 -14.32 -3.32 -5.15
C LEU A 173 -15.42 -2.87 -6.13
N GLN A 174 -15.61 -3.60 -7.24
CA GLN A 174 -16.74 -3.38 -8.15
C GLN A 174 -18.08 -3.63 -7.46
N THR A 175 -18.16 -4.68 -6.63
CA THR A 175 -19.35 -4.94 -5.80
C THR A 175 -19.61 -3.78 -4.82
N GLY A 176 -18.54 -3.17 -4.29
CA GLY A 176 -18.61 -1.97 -3.47
C GLY A 176 -18.89 -0.66 -4.23
N GLY A 177 -19.10 -0.71 -5.55
CA GLY A 177 -19.45 0.44 -6.38
C GLY A 177 -18.26 1.23 -6.93
N VAL A 178 -17.02 0.81 -6.68
CA VAL A 178 -15.83 1.50 -7.19
C VAL A 178 -15.72 1.30 -8.70
N ARG A 179 -15.61 2.40 -9.44
CA ARG A 179 -15.60 2.38 -10.92
C ARG A 179 -14.21 2.45 -11.53
N ARG A 180 -13.28 3.15 -10.87
CA ARG A 180 -11.92 3.39 -11.37
C ARG A 180 -10.93 2.49 -10.64
N ILE A 181 -10.79 1.26 -11.12
CA ILE A 181 -9.88 0.25 -10.57
C ILE A 181 -8.88 -0.14 -11.65
N TYR A 182 -7.59 -0.02 -11.35
CA TYR A 182 -6.50 -0.27 -12.27
C TYR A 182 -5.59 -1.37 -11.71
N ASP A 183 -5.40 -2.45 -12.46
CA ASP A 183 -4.40 -3.47 -12.17
C ASP A 183 -3.12 -3.18 -12.95
N SER A 184 -1.97 -3.24 -12.29
CA SER A 184 -0.66 -3.16 -12.96
C SER A 184 -0.47 -4.24 -14.04
N GLY A 185 -1.15 -5.38 -13.90
CA GLY A 185 -1.01 -6.53 -14.79
C GLY A 185 0.28 -7.34 -14.60
N GLU A 186 1.17 -6.89 -13.72
CA GLU A 186 2.51 -7.48 -13.57
C GLU A 186 2.53 -8.61 -12.54
N ASN A 187 3.28 -9.67 -12.87
CA ASN A 187 3.39 -10.88 -12.07
C ASN A 187 4.76 -10.98 -11.40
N THR A 188 4.80 -10.86 -10.06
CA THR A 188 6.03 -10.95 -9.27
C THR A 188 6.73 -12.30 -9.38
N GLY A 189 5.97 -13.38 -9.61
CA GLY A 189 6.51 -14.72 -9.82
C GLY A 189 7.12 -14.93 -11.21
N ALA A 190 6.66 -14.19 -12.22
CA ALA A 190 7.20 -14.26 -13.58
C ALA A 190 8.50 -13.45 -13.73
N ASP A 191 8.61 -12.31 -13.03
CA ASP A 191 9.78 -11.44 -13.03
C ASP A 191 10.35 -11.23 -11.62
N PHE A 192 10.76 -12.33 -10.98
CA PHE A 192 11.38 -12.29 -9.66
C PHE A 192 12.84 -11.78 -9.68
N GLY A 193 13.33 -11.35 -10.85
CA GLY A 193 14.55 -10.55 -10.99
C GLY A 193 14.30 -9.08 -10.67
N ARG A 194 13.17 -8.53 -11.15
CA ARG A 194 12.74 -7.16 -10.85
C ARG A 194 11.98 -7.04 -9.53
N PHE A 195 11.24 -8.08 -9.15
CA PHE A 195 10.44 -8.13 -7.93
C PHE A 195 11.02 -9.13 -6.93
N TYR A 196 10.80 -8.93 -5.63
CA TYR A 196 10.95 -9.99 -4.64
C TYR A 196 9.73 -10.92 -4.71
N SER A 197 9.97 -12.24 -4.72
CA SER A 197 8.90 -13.23 -4.75
C SER A 197 9.12 -14.29 -3.68
N TYR A 198 8.23 -14.31 -2.69
CA TYR A 198 8.25 -15.26 -1.60
C TYR A 198 8.12 -16.70 -2.11
N ARG A 199 7.21 -16.92 -3.07
CA ARG A 199 6.94 -18.22 -3.68
C ARG A 199 8.13 -18.71 -4.48
N MET A 200 8.70 -17.87 -5.34
CA MET A 200 9.80 -18.29 -6.22
C MET A 200 11.10 -18.49 -5.45
N GLU A 201 11.33 -17.69 -4.41
CA GLU A 201 12.53 -17.76 -3.56
C GLU A 201 12.31 -18.61 -2.29
N ARG A 202 11.25 -19.42 -2.25
CA ARG A 202 10.97 -20.42 -1.20
C ARG A 202 10.99 -19.85 0.22
N GLY A 203 10.49 -18.62 0.37
CA GLY A 203 10.32 -17.92 1.63
C GLY A 203 11.49 -17.05 2.09
N SER A 204 12.68 -17.22 1.50
CA SER A 204 13.87 -16.46 1.85
C SER A 204 14.12 -15.35 0.82
N THR A 205 13.47 -14.21 1.02
CA THR A 205 13.55 -13.06 0.11
C THR A 205 13.29 -11.73 0.82
N GLY A 206 13.59 -10.65 0.11
CA GLY A 206 13.28 -9.28 0.46
C GLY A 206 11.80 -8.92 0.33
N ARG A 207 11.49 -7.63 0.49
CA ARG A 207 10.15 -7.09 0.30
C ARG A 207 10.22 -5.81 -0.49
N MET A 208 9.30 -5.61 -1.41
CA MET A 208 8.98 -4.31 -1.96
C MET A 208 8.23 -3.49 -0.90
N LEU A 209 8.28 -2.17 -1.04
CA LEU A 209 7.48 -1.22 -0.29
C LEU A 209 6.55 -0.51 -1.27
N ALA A 210 5.25 -0.70 -1.07
CA ALA A 210 4.22 0.16 -1.62
C ALA A 210 4.04 1.34 -0.66
N PHE A 211 4.07 2.58 -1.17
CA PHE A 211 3.90 3.78 -0.35
C PHE A 211 3.01 4.83 -1.01
N LEU A 212 2.29 5.59 -0.18
CA LEU A 212 1.34 6.60 -0.61
C LEU A 212 1.27 7.76 0.39
N ALA A 213 1.30 8.99 -0.11
CA ALA A 213 1.18 10.19 0.70
C ALA A 213 0.38 11.26 -0.06
N LEU A 214 -0.31 12.14 0.66
CA LEU A 214 -0.92 13.32 0.07
C LEU A 214 0.16 14.37 -0.22
N THR A 215 0.05 15.11 -1.32
CA THR A 215 0.82 16.34 -1.51
C THR A 215 0.35 17.40 -0.53
N LYS A 216 1.27 18.23 -0.03
CA LYS A 216 0.88 19.45 0.70
C LYS A 216 0.23 20.40 -0.32
N GLY A 217 -1.09 20.45 -0.34
CA GLY A 217 -1.79 21.59 -0.95
C GLY A 217 -1.61 22.81 -0.05
N ASP A 218 -1.59 24.02 -0.64
CA ASP A 218 -1.82 25.26 0.09
C ASP A 218 -3.23 25.23 0.70
N ARG A 219 -3.38 24.58 1.84
CA ARG A 219 -4.61 24.63 2.63
C ARG A 219 -4.36 25.49 3.84
N GLY A 220 -4.93 26.70 3.79
CA GLY A 220 -5.21 27.50 4.97
C GLY A 220 -5.86 26.61 6.03
N LEU A 221 -5.34 26.73 7.24
CA LEU A 221 -5.76 25.99 8.43
C LEU A 221 -7.28 25.99 8.59
N GLY A 222 -7.94 24.90 8.17
CA GLY A 222 -9.31 24.59 8.55
C GLY A 222 -9.29 23.84 9.90
N PRO A 223 -10.31 24.04 10.77
CA PRO A 223 -10.24 23.62 12.16
C PRO A 223 -10.15 22.10 12.29
N SER A 224 -9.23 21.66 13.16
CA SER A 224 -9.03 20.26 13.54
C SER A 224 -10.35 19.62 13.96
N ALA A 225 -10.80 18.60 13.23
CA ALA A 225 -11.89 17.75 13.67
C ALA A 225 -11.41 16.96 14.90
N GLN A 226 -11.98 17.27 16.06
CA GLN A 226 -11.83 16.48 17.28
C GLN A 226 -12.42 15.09 17.02
N HIS A 227 -11.64 14.05 17.26
CA HIS A 227 -12.14 12.67 17.26
C HIS A 227 -13.05 12.46 18.48
N PRO A 228 -14.25 11.86 18.31
CA PRO A 228 -14.95 11.28 19.44
C PRO A 228 -14.27 9.96 19.80
N GLU A 229 -13.81 9.86 21.05
CA GLU A 229 -13.44 8.60 21.67
C GLU A 229 -14.68 7.69 21.73
N ILE A 230 -14.50 6.41 21.40
CA ILE A 230 -15.41 5.32 21.80
C ILE A 230 -14.59 4.36 22.65
#